data_AF-A0A8J6XWS5-F1
#
_entry.id   AF-A0A8J6XWS5-F1
#
_cell.length_a   1.000
_cell.length_b   1.000
_cell.length_c   1.000
_cell.angle_alpha   90.00
_cell.angle_beta   90.00
_cell.angle_gamma   90.00
#
_symmetry.space_group_name_H-M   'P 1'
#
loop_
_entity.id
_entity.type
_entity.pdbx_description
1 polymer ?
#
loop_
_entity_poly.entity_id
_entity_poly.type
_entity_poly.pdbx_seq_one_letter_code
_entity_poly.pdbx_strand_id
1 'polypeptide(L)'
;MRKKHRIQRALTEAWLDLPYAKELEVIDDLLTSQPTIGELAAQDLIGGDPETGRPGITGEEAIRALVLKQANQWSYSELWFQLHDSQTSR
;
A
#
# COMPACT_ATOMS: atom_id res chain seq x y z
N MET A 1 18.56 -0.35 -16.68
CA MET A 1 18.81 -0.83 -15.30
C MET A 1 17.66 -0.40 -14.41
N ARG A 2 16.84 -1.35 -13.93
CA ARG A 2 15.66 -1.08 -13.09
C ARG A 2 16.14 -0.78 -11.66
N LYS A 3 15.76 0.36 -11.09
CA LYS A 3 16.09 0.70 -9.70
C LYS A 3 15.28 -0.23 -8.79
N LYS A 4 15.98 -1.13 -8.08
CA LYS A 4 15.39 -2.13 -7.16
C LYS A 4 14.83 -1.53 -5.86
N HIS A 5 15.13 -0.26 -5.58
CA HIS A 5 14.70 0.39 -4.36
C HIS A 5 14.65 1.92 -4.57
N ARG A 6 13.58 2.56 -4.10
CA ARG A 6 13.49 4.00 -3.88
C ARG A 6 13.24 4.14 -2.40
N ILE A 7 14.10 4.86 -1.67
CA ILE A 7 13.90 5.10 -0.23
C ILE A 7 12.54 5.80 -0.09
N GLN A 8 11.55 5.07 0.42
CA GLN A 8 10.27 5.64 0.80
C GLN A 8 10.47 6.32 2.15
N ARG A 9 10.00 7.57 2.27
CA ARG A 9 10.02 8.28 3.55
C ARG A 9 9.03 7.59 4.51
N ALA A 10 9.33 7.64 5.81
CA ALA A 10 8.51 7.05 6.85
C ALA A 10 7.06 7.58 6.77
N LEU A 11 6.09 6.69 6.97
CA LEU A 11 4.64 6.95 6.91
C LEU A 11 4.10 7.81 8.08
N THR A 12 4.95 8.54 8.79
CA THR A 12 4.59 9.18 10.05
C THR A 12 4.98 10.66 10.06
N GLU A 13 3.99 11.54 9.91
CA GLU A 13 4.04 12.93 10.34
C GLU A 13 3.31 13.09 11.68
N ALA A 14 3.96 13.73 12.65
CA ALA A 14 3.65 13.66 14.10
C ALA A 14 2.34 14.35 14.56
N TRP A 15 1.41 14.65 13.65
CA TRP A 15 0.15 15.36 13.95
C TRP A 15 -1.12 14.67 13.44
N LEU A 16 -1.06 13.35 13.27
CA LEU A 16 -2.24 12.54 12.97
C LEU A 16 -2.74 11.77 14.20
N ASP A 17 -4.06 11.69 14.29
CA ASP A 17 -4.87 11.00 15.29
C ASP A 17 -4.17 9.76 15.89
N LEU A 18 -3.63 9.90 17.11
CA LEU A 18 -2.80 8.90 17.80
C LEU A 18 -3.41 7.48 17.79
N PRO A 19 -4.73 7.27 17.89
CA PRO A 19 -5.34 5.94 17.79
C PRO A 19 -5.28 5.36 16.38
N TYR A 20 -5.62 6.15 15.35
CA TYR A 20 -5.64 5.67 13.96
C TYR A 20 -4.23 5.41 13.44
N ALA A 21 -3.26 6.27 13.78
CA ALA A 21 -1.86 6.06 13.43
C ALA A 21 -1.30 4.76 14.04
N LYS A 22 -1.65 4.45 15.30
CA LYS A 22 -1.27 3.18 15.94
C LYS A 22 -1.94 1.97 15.30
N GLU A 23 -3.19 2.09 14.88
CA GLU A 23 -3.88 1.03 14.17
C GLU A 23 -3.17 0.73 12.84
N LEU A 24 -2.79 1.77 12.09
CA LEU A 24 -2.01 1.62 10.86
C LEU A 24 -0.64 1.00 11.11
N GLU A 25 0.06 1.37 12.19
CA GLU A 25 1.35 0.78 12.59
C GLU A 25 1.21 -0.72 12.89
N VAL A 26 0.18 -1.12 13.62
CA VAL A 26 -0.09 -2.55 13.91
C VAL A 26 -0.41 -3.33 12.63
N ILE A 27 -1.19 -2.74 11.72
CA ILE A 27 -1.48 -3.33 10.40
C ILE A 27 -0.19 -3.47 9.58
N ASP A 28 0.67 -2.44 9.61
CA ASP A 28 1.96 -2.44 8.92
C ASP A 28 2.87 -3.55 9.44
N ASP A 29 3.04 -3.66 10.75
CA ASP A 29 3.82 -4.70 11.40
C ASP A 29 3.30 -6.10 11.05
N LEU A 30 1.97 -6.30 11.09
CA LEU A 30 1.36 -7.58 10.78
C LEU A 30 1.64 -8.01 9.34
N LEU A 31 1.47 -7.10 8.37
CA LEU A 31 1.71 -7.37 6.95
C LEU A 31 3.20 -7.58 6.68
N THR A 32 4.07 -6.79 7.31
CA THR A 32 5.53 -6.90 7.18
C THR A 32 6.06 -8.22 7.75
N SER A 33 5.46 -8.72 8.84
CA SER A 33 5.82 -10.01 9.45
C SER A 33 5.45 -11.22 8.58
N GLN A 34 4.58 -11.04 7.58
CA GLN A 34 4.04 -12.10 6.73
C GLN A 34 4.15 -11.77 5.24
N PRO A 35 5.39 -11.67 4.68
CA PRO A 35 5.62 -11.28 3.30
C PRO A 35 4.92 -12.19 2.27
N THR A 36 4.68 -13.46 2.63
CA THR A 36 3.95 -14.43 1.80
C THR A 36 2.57 -13.93 1.35
N ILE A 37 1.90 -13.07 2.13
CA ILE A 37 0.61 -12.48 1.73
C ILE A 37 0.78 -11.62 0.47
N GLY A 38 1.82 -10.77 0.45
CA GLY A 38 2.14 -9.94 -0.71
C GLY A 38 2.61 -10.78 -1.91
N GLU A 39 3.31 -11.88 -1.67
CA GLU A 39 3.73 -12.82 -2.72
C GLU A 39 2.54 -13.52 -3.39
N LEU A 40 1.57 -13.99 -2.59
CA LEU A 40 0.35 -14.60 -3.10
C LEU A 40 -0.49 -13.60 -3.90
N ALA A 41 -0.65 -12.38 -3.37
CA ALA A 41 -1.33 -11.31 -4.10
C ALA A 41 -0.63 -10.99 -5.43
N ALA A 42 0.71 -10.95 -5.44
CA ALA A 42 1.47 -10.75 -6.66
C ALA A 42 1.23 -11.88 -7.67
N GLN A 43 1.19 -13.15 -7.24
CA GLN A 43 0.91 -14.28 -8.13
C GLN A 43 -0.45 -14.15 -8.83
N ASP A 44 -1.48 -13.72 -8.12
CA ASP A 44 -2.83 -13.52 -8.67
C ASP A 44 -2.91 -12.32 -9.63
N LEU A 45 -2.09 -11.28 -9.37
CA LEU A 45 -2.05 -10.07 -10.18
C LEU A 45 -1.13 -10.18 -11.40
N ILE A 46 -0.18 -11.13 -11.40
CA ILE A 46 0.72 -11.37 -12.52
C ILE A 46 -0.06 -12.09 -13.63
N GLY A 47 -0.45 -11.31 -14.63
CA GLY A 47 -1.03 -11.80 -15.88
C GLY A 47 -0.80 -10.79 -17.00
N GLY A 48 -0.56 -11.28 -18.22
CA GLY A 48 -0.34 -10.47 -19.41
C GLY A 48 1.11 -10.41 -19.89
N ASP A 49 1.33 -9.70 -20.99
CA ASP A 49 2.65 -9.56 -21.63
C ASP A 49 3.53 -8.55 -20.85
N PRO A 50 4.68 -8.97 -20.29
CA PRO A 50 5.60 -8.10 -19.56
C PRO A 50 6.06 -6.86 -20.34
N GLU A 51 6.03 -6.92 -21.68
CA GLU A 51 6.54 -5.88 -22.57
C GLU A 51 5.48 -4.82 -22.93
N THR A 52 4.20 -5.06 -22.61
CA THR A 52 3.09 -4.13 -22.95
C THR A 52 2.38 -3.53 -21.74
N GLY A 53 2.71 -3.98 -20.53
CA GLY A 53 2.13 -3.50 -19.27
C GLY A 53 2.72 -2.19 -18.76
N ARG A 54 1.92 -1.45 -17.97
CA ARG A 54 2.45 -0.36 -17.12
C ARG A 54 3.23 -0.97 -15.95
N PRO A 55 4.23 -0.26 -15.37
CA PRO A 55 4.77 -0.65 -14.08
C PRO A 55 3.64 -0.59 -13.05
N GLY A 56 3.08 -1.74 -12.72
CA GLY A 56 2.05 -1.87 -11.70
C GLY A 56 2.61 -1.67 -10.29
N ILE A 57 1.71 -1.68 -9.31
CA ILE A 57 2.07 -1.75 -7.89
C ILE A 57 2.50 -3.18 -7.54
N THR A 58 3.31 -3.31 -6.49
CA THR A 58 3.69 -4.60 -5.91
C THR A 58 2.47 -5.26 -5.24
N GLY A 59 2.52 -6.59 -5.05
CA GLY A 59 1.49 -7.31 -4.30
C GLY A 59 1.35 -6.80 -2.86
N GLU A 60 2.45 -6.37 -2.24
CA GLU A 60 2.44 -5.73 -0.92
C GLU A 60 1.66 -4.41 -0.94
N GLU A 61 1.98 -3.50 -1.87
CA GLU A 61 1.25 -2.24 -2.04
C GLU A 61 -0.24 -2.47 -2.34
N ALA A 62 -0.56 -3.51 -3.12
CA ALA A 62 -1.94 -3.88 -3.43
C ALA A 62 -2.73 -4.30 -2.17
N ILE A 63 -2.14 -5.13 -1.32
CA ILE A 63 -2.77 -5.57 -0.07
C ILE A 63 -2.91 -4.41 0.91
N ARG A 64 -1.90 -3.56 1.05
CA ARG A 64 -1.96 -2.37 1.92
C ARG A 64 -3.07 -1.42 1.48
N ALA A 65 -3.16 -1.12 0.18
CA ALA A 65 -4.24 -0.31 -0.37
C ALA A 65 -5.62 -0.96 -0.19
N LEU A 66 -5.71 -2.29 -0.33
CA LEU A 66 -6.95 -3.02 -0.11
C LEU A 66 -7.41 -2.95 1.35
N VAL A 67 -6.51 -3.16 2.32
CA VAL A 67 -6.83 -3.06 3.75
C VAL A 67 -7.33 -1.66 4.10
N LEU A 68 -6.62 -0.61 3.67
CA LEU A 68 -7.04 0.78 3.88
C LEU A 68 -8.43 1.05 3.30
N LYS A 69 -8.67 0.60 2.07
CA LYS A 69 -9.96 0.75 1.41
C LYS A 69 -11.09 0.06 2.18
N GLN A 70 -10.87 -1.18 2.65
CA GLN A 70 -11.89 -1.96 3.32
C GLN A 70 -12.19 -1.44 4.73
N ALA A 71 -11.14 -1.13 5.52
CA ALA A 71 -11.26 -0.60 6.88
C ALA A 71 -12.01 0.74 6.90
N ASN A 72 -11.78 1.59 5.91
CA ASN A 72 -12.41 2.90 5.82
C ASN A 72 -13.65 2.95 4.93
N GLN A 73 -14.07 1.82 4.35
CA GLN A 73 -15.20 1.74 3.40
C GLN A 73 -15.07 2.70 2.20
N TRP A 74 -13.85 3.06 1.80
CA TRP A 74 -13.62 4.02 0.72
C TRP A 74 -13.99 3.46 -0.65
N SER A 75 -14.52 4.33 -1.51
CA SER A 75 -14.53 4.16 -2.95
C SER A 75 -13.10 4.17 -3.52
N TYR A 76 -12.94 3.71 -4.76
CA TYR A 76 -11.62 3.78 -5.43
C TYR A 76 -11.14 5.22 -5.65
N SER A 77 -12.05 6.18 -5.87
CA SER A 77 -11.71 7.60 -6.00
C SER A 77 -11.23 8.20 -4.68
N GLU A 78 -11.88 7.85 -3.57
CA GLU A 78 -11.45 8.30 -2.24
C GLU A 78 -10.11 7.68 -1.87
N LEU A 79 -9.92 6.38 -2.10
CA LEU A 79 -8.63 5.72 -1.91
C LEU A 79 -7.53 6.40 -2.73
N TRP A 80 -7.79 6.70 -4.00
CA TRP A 80 -6.83 7.38 -4.86
C TRP A 80 -6.45 8.75 -4.30
N PHE A 81 -7.43 9.54 -3.87
CA PHE A 81 -7.20 10.84 -3.23
C PHE A 81 -6.36 10.71 -1.97
N GLN A 82 -6.66 9.74 -1.11
CA GLN A 82 -5.90 9.51 0.13
C GLN A 82 -4.45 9.12 -0.16
N LEU A 83 -4.19 8.21 -1.11
CA LEU A 83 -2.84 7.73 -1.41
C LEU A 83 -1.96 8.77 -2.13
N HIS A 84 -2.56 9.66 -2.92
CA HIS A 84 -1.79 10.55 -3.80
C HIS A 84 -1.78 12.01 -3.34
N ASP A 85 -2.86 12.47 -2.71
CA ASP A 85 -3.14 13.89 -2.55
C ASP A 85 -3.42 14.31 -1.10
N SER A 86 -3.76 13.37 -0.20
CA SER A 86 -3.93 13.71 1.21
C SER A 86 -2.57 13.81 1.93
N GLN A 87 -2.43 14.81 2.81
CA GLN A 87 -1.32 14.91 3.75
C GLN A 87 -1.51 13.99 4.97
N THR A 88 -2.68 13.34 5.05
CA THR A 88 -3.10 12.47 6.14
C THR A 88 -2.59 11.02 5.94
N SER A 89 -2.34 10.58 4.71
CA SER A 89 -1.80 9.24 4.42
C SER A 89 -0.36 9.29 3.86
N ARG A 90 0.32 10.44 3.95
CA ARG A 90 1.70 10.64 3.50
C ARG A 90 2.72 10.45 4.61
#